data_AF-A0A937Q5K0-F1
#
_entry.id   AF-A0A937Q5K0-F1
#
_cell.length_a   1.000
_cell.length_b   1.000
_cell.length_c   1.000
_cell.angle_alpha   90.00
_cell.angle_beta   90.00
_cell.angle_gamma   90.00
#
_symmetry.space_group_name_H-M   'P 1'
#
loop_
_entity.id
_entity.type
_entity.pdbx_description
1 polymer ?
#
loop_
_entity_poly.entity_id
_entity_poly.type
_entity_poly.pdbx_seq_one_letter_code
_entity_poly.pdbx_strand_id
1 'polypeptide(L)'
;MYDGGVCGKGPAACSCSDPGLPGYWVNTATLNLVVQDTEFATSGLGSDVAFTRTWNSASSESGMFGKGWSFAYESRMRSSGDENGTVFYSKGSGQWETYIPSSQVTNPDSSITVTYQPISKGRFDKLEGIFTGIVSQSYYLIEEKRSRLKYRYDHAGTDAEGNQVYRLTSIADRNGNTVVLAYNGDASWPV
;
A
#
# COMPACT_ATOMS: atom_id res chain seq x y z
N MET A 1 6.90 -16.82 -13.32
CA MET A 1 7.59 -15.52 -13.48
C MET A 1 6.53 -14.44 -13.37
N TYR A 2 6.57 -13.62 -12.32
CA TYR A 2 5.68 -12.47 -12.17
C TYR A 2 6.36 -11.27 -12.84
N ASP A 3 5.89 -10.95 -14.04
CA ASP A 3 6.12 -9.65 -14.67
C ASP A 3 5.19 -8.66 -13.98
N GLY A 4 5.72 -7.88 -13.05
CA GLY A 4 5.01 -6.77 -12.42
C GLY A 4 4.76 -5.61 -13.40
N GLY A 5 3.98 -5.85 -14.45
CA GLY A 5 3.74 -4.88 -15.52
C GLY A 5 2.64 -5.23 -16.52
N VAL A 6 1.69 -6.13 -16.21
CA VAL A 6 0.66 -6.51 -17.19
C VAL A 6 -0.69 -5.89 -16.84
N CYS A 7 -0.97 -4.71 -17.39
CA CYS A 7 -2.36 -4.26 -17.59
C CYS A 7 -3.11 -5.30 -18.44
N GLY A 8 -4.42 -5.43 -18.20
CA GLY A 8 -5.27 -6.38 -18.91
C GLY A 8 -5.17 -6.23 -20.44
N LYS A 9 -5.06 -7.35 -21.16
CA LYS A 9 -4.95 -7.43 -22.63
C LYS A 9 -6.29 -7.17 -23.36
N GLY A 10 -7.18 -6.37 -22.78
CA GLY A 10 -8.46 -6.01 -23.38
C GLY A 10 -8.30 -5.05 -24.58
N PRO A 11 -9.36 -4.80 -25.36
CA PRO A 11 -9.33 -3.90 -26.52
C PRO A 11 -8.94 -2.44 -26.19
N ALA A 12 -8.87 -2.11 -24.90
CA ALA A 12 -8.46 -0.82 -24.36
C ALA A 12 -6.95 -0.72 -24.03
N ALA A 13 -6.10 -1.64 -24.49
CA ALA A 13 -4.67 -1.71 -24.16
C ALA A 13 -3.83 -0.56 -24.77
N CYS A 14 -4.11 0.68 -24.37
CA CYS A 14 -3.08 1.73 -24.26
C CYS A 14 -2.38 1.55 -22.89
N SER A 15 -1.24 2.21 -22.67
CA SER A 15 -0.31 1.87 -21.58
C SER A 15 -0.99 1.79 -20.20
N CYS A 16 -0.45 0.98 -19.28
CA CYS A 16 -1.09 0.68 -17.99
C CYS A 16 -1.30 1.92 -17.08
N SER A 17 -0.66 3.03 -17.44
CA SER A 17 -0.67 4.30 -16.70
C SER A 17 -1.25 5.45 -17.51
N ASP A 18 -1.71 5.25 -18.74
CA ASP A 18 -2.33 6.32 -19.51
C ASP A 18 -3.83 6.38 -19.25
N PRO A 19 -4.41 7.58 -19.06
CA PRO A 19 -5.85 7.73 -19.03
C PRO A 19 -6.51 7.20 -20.30
N GLY A 20 -7.60 6.45 -20.18
CA GLY A 20 -8.19 5.76 -21.32
C GLY A 20 -9.46 4.97 -21.01
N LEU A 21 -9.80 4.02 -21.89
CA LEU A 21 -10.90 3.10 -21.63
C LEU A 21 -10.49 2.08 -20.54
N PRO A 22 -11.42 1.63 -19.69
CA PRO A 22 -11.11 0.62 -18.67
C PRO A 22 -10.61 -0.69 -19.30
N GLY A 23 -9.53 -1.22 -18.74
CA GLY A 23 -9.10 -2.59 -18.96
C GLY A 23 -9.96 -3.56 -18.15
N TYR A 24 -10.25 -4.74 -18.68
CA TYR A 24 -10.94 -5.79 -17.94
C TYR A 24 -10.45 -7.19 -18.34
N TRP A 25 -10.49 -8.12 -17.40
CA TRP A 25 -10.09 -9.51 -17.60
C TRP A 25 -10.73 -10.44 -16.58
N VAL A 26 -10.67 -11.75 -16.85
CA VAL A 26 -11.03 -12.79 -15.88
C VAL A 26 -9.75 -13.27 -15.21
N ASN A 27 -9.72 -13.26 -13.87
CA ASN A 27 -8.67 -13.96 -13.14
C ASN A 27 -8.91 -15.47 -13.29
N THR A 28 -8.06 -16.17 -14.02
CA THR A 28 -8.26 -17.59 -14.34
C THR A 28 -8.02 -18.53 -13.16
N ALA A 29 -7.38 -18.07 -12.08
CA ALA A 29 -7.19 -18.85 -10.86
C ALA A 29 -8.44 -18.85 -9.95
N THR A 30 -9.18 -17.75 -9.95
CA THR A 30 -10.33 -17.51 -9.04
C THR A 30 -11.66 -17.31 -9.78
N LEU A 31 -11.63 -17.30 -11.12
CA LEU A 31 -12.77 -17.14 -12.03
C LEU A 31 -13.61 -15.88 -11.80
N ASN A 32 -13.00 -14.83 -11.24
CA ASN A 32 -13.68 -13.56 -10.99
C ASN A 32 -13.34 -12.53 -12.08
N LEU A 33 -14.26 -11.59 -12.31
CA LEU A 33 -14.05 -10.43 -13.17
C LEU A 33 -13.18 -9.40 -12.43
N VAL A 34 -12.21 -8.83 -13.16
CA VAL A 34 -11.41 -7.69 -12.72
C VAL A 34 -11.54 -6.58 -13.76
N VAL A 35 -11.78 -5.36 -13.29
CA VAL A 35 -11.81 -4.14 -14.09
C VAL A 35 -10.80 -3.17 -13.51
N GLN A 36 -10.03 -2.49 -14.35
CA GLN A 36 -9.06 -1.50 -13.96
C GLN A 36 -9.19 -0.28 -14.87
N ASP A 37 -9.18 0.91 -14.28
CA ASP A 37 -9.23 2.16 -15.00
C ASP A 37 -8.22 3.14 -14.41
N THR A 38 -7.55 3.91 -15.26
CA THR A 38 -6.64 4.98 -14.85
C THR A 38 -7.30 6.29 -15.24
N GLU A 39 -7.76 7.06 -14.26
CA GLU A 39 -8.46 8.32 -14.53
C GLU A 39 -7.49 9.50 -14.70
N PHE A 40 -6.33 9.44 -14.04
CA PHE A 40 -5.31 10.49 -14.09
C PHE A 40 -3.92 9.90 -13.94
N ALA A 41 -2.96 10.42 -14.70
CA ALA A 41 -1.56 10.13 -14.48
C ALA A 41 -0.70 11.35 -14.78
N THR A 42 0.37 11.50 -14.01
CA THR A 42 1.37 12.55 -14.21
C THR A 42 2.75 12.01 -13.89
N SER A 43 3.73 12.48 -14.66
CA SER A 43 5.15 12.19 -14.47
C SER A 43 5.88 13.50 -14.22
N GLY A 44 6.92 13.44 -13.40
CA GLY A 44 7.72 14.58 -13.02
C GLY A 44 9.13 14.16 -12.64
N LEU A 45 9.80 14.96 -11.82
CA LEU A 45 11.14 14.61 -11.31
C LEU A 45 11.09 13.46 -10.29
N GLY A 46 9.93 13.25 -9.64
CA GLY A 46 9.72 12.17 -8.68
C GLY A 46 9.05 10.95 -9.28
N SER A 47 8.60 10.05 -8.41
CA SER A 47 7.85 8.86 -8.82
C SER A 47 6.60 9.24 -9.61
N ASP A 48 6.28 8.46 -10.64
CA ASP A 48 5.04 8.61 -11.38
C ASP A 48 3.84 8.50 -10.43
N VAL A 49 2.89 9.40 -10.61
CA VAL A 49 1.63 9.39 -9.87
C VAL A 49 0.53 9.00 -10.83
N ALA A 50 -0.16 7.91 -10.51
CA ALA A 50 -1.29 7.42 -11.29
C ALA A 50 -2.46 7.14 -10.34
N PHE A 51 -3.60 7.75 -10.66
CA PHE A 51 -4.87 7.44 -10.04
C PHE A 51 -5.52 6.30 -10.85
N THR A 52 -5.34 5.07 -10.39
CA THR A 52 -5.78 3.84 -11.04
C THR A 52 -6.65 2.99 -10.13
N ARG A 53 -7.96 2.97 -10.37
CA ARG A 53 -8.90 2.14 -9.59
C ARG A 53 -9.01 0.74 -10.18
N THR A 54 -9.06 -0.26 -9.31
CA THR A 54 -9.24 -1.67 -9.66
C THR A 54 -10.45 -2.24 -8.94
N TRP A 55 -11.44 -2.73 -9.69
CA TRP A 55 -12.57 -3.48 -9.16
C TRP A 55 -12.38 -4.98 -9.35
N ASN A 56 -12.68 -5.77 -8.32
CA ASN A 56 -12.63 -7.22 -8.35
C ASN A 56 -13.94 -7.82 -7.83
N SER A 57 -14.64 -8.60 -8.65
CA SER A 57 -15.96 -9.15 -8.34
C SER A 57 -16.00 -10.14 -7.17
N ALA A 58 -14.86 -10.74 -6.81
CA ALA A 58 -14.74 -11.66 -5.68
C ALA A 58 -14.29 -10.95 -4.38
N SER A 59 -13.89 -9.67 -4.45
CA SER A 59 -13.44 -8.95 -3.27
C SER A 59 -14.61 -8.55 -2.38
N SER A 60 -14.52 -8.89 -1.09
CA SER A 60 -15.44 -8.42 -0.05
C SER A 60 -14.99 -7.11 0.60
N GLU A 61 -13.77 -6.65 0.29
CA GLU A 61 -13.21 -5.41 0.86
C GLU A 61 -14.01 -4.20 0.40
N SER A 62 -14.20 -3.25 1.31
CA SER A 62 -14.78 -1.94 1.00
C SER A 62 -13.74 -0.88 1.29
N GLY A 63 -13.17 -0.32 0.21
CA GLY A 63 -12.30 0.84 0.25
C GLY A 63 -13.08 2.15 0.21
N MET A 64 -12.38 3.25 -0.04
CA MET A 64 -13.01 4.58 -0.16
C MET A 64 -13.98 4.70 -1.35
N PHE A 65 -13.85 3.82 -2.35
CA PHE A 65 -14.72 3.75 -3.52
C PHE A 65 -15.80 2.65 -3.40
N GLY A 66 -15.96 2.06 -2.22
CA GLY A 66 -16.97 1.04 -1.95
C GLY A 66 -16.50 -0.39 -2.22
N LYS A 67 -17.45 -1.33 -2.08
CA LYS A 67 -17.17 -2.77 -2.12
C LYS A 67 -16.57 -3.21 -3.45
N GLY A 68 -15.49 -3.97 -3.36
CA GLY A 68 -14.80 -4.57 -4.51
C GLY A 68 -13.82 -3.64 -5.20
N TRP A 69 -13.85 -2.33 -4.91
CA TRP A 69 -12.90 -1.36 -5.42
C TRP A 69 -11.65 -1.28 -4.55
N SER A 70 -10.52 -1.10 -5.21
CA SER A 70 -9.20 -0.89 -4.62
C SER A 70 -8.42 0.16 -5.40
N PHE A 71 -7.55 0.91 -4.72
CA PHE A 71 -6.70 1.94 -5.30
C PHE A 71 -5.31 1.95 -4.64
N ALA A 72 -4.25 2.18 -5.43
CA ALA A 72 -2.85 2.16 -4.99
C ALA A 72 -2.60 2.93 -3.67
N TYR A 73 -3.19 4.12 -3.54
CA TYR A 73 -2.94 5.04 -2.42
C TYR A 73 -3.88 4.86 -1.22
N GLU A 74 -4.74 3.83 -1.22
CA GLU A 74 -5.49 3.41 -0.04
C GLU A 74 -4.82 2.26 0.71
N SER A 75 -3.58 1.92 0.33
CA SER A 75 -2.79 0.94 1.07
C SER A 75 -2.67 1.34 2.53
N ARG A 76 -2.73 0.34 3.41
CA ARG A 76 -2.77 0.55 4.86
C ARG A 76 -2.16 -0.61 5.60
N MET A 77 -1.72 -0.35 6.82
CA MET A 77 -1.25 -1.38 7.75
C MET A 77 -2.13 -1.40 8.99
N ARG A 78 -2.32 -2.60 9.55
CA ARG A 78 -2.92 -2.83 10.86
C ARG A 78 -1.94 -3.60 11.74
N SER A 79 -1.79 -3.19 12.99
CA SER A 79 -0.97 -3.89 13.98
C SER A 79 -1.50 -3.66 15.39
N SER A 80 -0.98 -4.39 16.39
CA SER A 80 -1.32 -4.14 17.80
C SER A 80 -0.80 -2.80 18.33
N GLY A 81 0.09 -2.11 17.58
CA GLY A 81 0.66 -0.82 17.98
C GLY A 81 1.94 -0.91 18.80
N ASP A 82 2.44 -2.12 19.03
CA ASP A 82 3.69 -2.39 19.76
C ASP A 82 4.74 -3.09 18.89
N GLU A 83 5.98 -3.10 19.36
CA GLU A 83 7.14 -3.63 18.66
C GLU A 83 7.12 -5.16 18.46
N ASN A 84 6.23 -5.88 19.15
CA ASN A 84 6.09 -7.34 19.07
C ASN A 84 4.90 -7.79 18.21
N GLY A 85 4.08 -6.84 17.75
CA GLY A 85 2.86 -7.09 17.00
C GLY A 85 3.08 -7.67 15.61
N THR A 86 2.15 -8.52 15.17
CA THR A 86 2.01 -8.88 13.75
C THR A 86 1.53 -7.67 12.95
N VAL A 87 2.04 -7.48 11.74
CA VAL A 87 1.59 -6.43 10.82
C VAL A 87 0.82 -7.04 9.66
N PHE A 88 -0.41 -6.59 9.47
CA PHE A 88 -1.25 -6.90 8.31
C PHE A 88 -1.17 -5.74 7.32
N TYR A 89 -0.56 -5.97 6.17
CA TYR A 89 -0.40 -4.99 5.11
C TYR A 89 -1.43 -5.23 4.01
N SER A 90 -2.35 -4.29 3.84
CA SER A 90 -3.26 -4.23 2.70
C SER A 90 -2.63 -3.38 1.61
N LYS A 91 -2.28 -3.99 0.49
CA LYS A 91 -1.73 -3.30 -0.69
C LYS A 91 -2.88 -2.67 -1.46
N GLY A 92 -2.62 -1.55 -2.14
CA GLY A 92 -3.62 -0.89 -2.97
C GLY A 92 -4.08 -1.70 -4.20
N SER A 93 -3.48 -2.86 -4.48
CA SER A 93 -3.98 -3.86 -5.43
C SER A 93 -5.09 -4.75 -4.88
N GLY A 94 -5.48 -4.58 -3.61
CA GLY A 94 -6.40 -5.46 -2.88
C GLY A 94 -5.75 -6.72 -2.31
N GLN A 95 -4.45 -6.94 -2.52
CA GLN A 95 -3.72 -8.06 -1.93
C GLN A 95 -3.38 -7.78 -0.46
N TRP A 96 -3.49 -8.79 0.39
CA TRP A 96 -2.99 -8.74 1.77
C TRP A 96 -1.66 -9.48 1.92
N GLU A 97 -0.82 -8.98 2.81
CA GLU A 97 0.42 -9.62 3.25
C GLU A 97 0.53 -9.56 4.76
N THR A 98 1.04 -10.64 5.36
CA THR A 98 1.27 -10.72 6.80
C THR A 98 2.77 -10.75 7.08
N TYR A 99 3.17 -9.91 8.02
CA TYR A 99 4.55 -9.74 8.45
C TYR A 99 4.66 -10.00 9.95
N ILE A 100 5.73 -10.68 10.35
CA ILE A 100 6.05 -10.95 11.76
C ILE A 100 7.39 -10.31 12.12
N PRO A 101 7.58 -9.84 13.37
CA PRO A 101 8.86 -9.32 13.82
C PRO A 101 9.98 -10.34 13.61
N SER A 102 11.15 -9.87 13.15
CA SER A 102 12.33 -10.70 12.90
C SER A 102 13.51 -10.29 13.77
N SER A 103 13.76 -8.99 13.88
CA SER A 103 14.79 -8.42 14.77
C SER A 103 14.38 -7.03 15.25
N GLN A 104 15.00 -6.59 16.35
CA GLN A 104 14.76 -5.28 16.93
C GLN A 104 16.09 -4.65 17.33
N VAL A 105 16.17 -3.33 17.25
CA VAL A 105 17.29 -2.52 17.71
C VAL A 105 16.74 -1.33 18.48
N THR A 106 17.26 -1.09 19.69
CA THR A 106 17.01 0.15 20.43
C THR A 106 17.98 1.22 19.93
N ASN A 107 17.45 2.34 19.47
CA ASN A 107 18.19 3.47 18.97
C ASN A 107 18.68 4.37 20.13
N PRO A 108 19.68 5.25 19.91
CA PRO A 108 20.18 6.16 20.95
C PRO A 108 19.13 7.11 21.54
N ASP A 109 18.06 7.40 20.79
CA ASP A 109 16.92 8.22 21.22
C ASP A 109 15.84 7.41 21.96
N SER A 110 16.13 6.15 22.31
CA SER A 110 15.21 5.19 22.94
C SER A 110 14.05 4.72 22.06
N SER A 111 13.97 5.15 20.79
CA SER A 111 13.05 4.52 19.84
C SER A 111 13.51 3.10 19.51
N ILE A 112 12.57 2.24 19.13
CA ILE A 112 12.84 0.86 18.73
C ILE A 112 12.60 0.73 17.23
N THR A 113 13.60 0.29 16.48
CA THR A 113 13.45 -0.12 15.09
C THR A 113 13.23 -1.63 15.05
N VAL A 114 12.09 -2.07 14.52
CA VAL A 114 11.76 -3.48 14.30
C VAL A 114 11.88 -3.79 12.82
N THR A 115 12.69 -4.79 12.47
CA THR A 115 12.68 -5.37 11.13
C THR A 115 11.67 -6.52 11.08
N TYR A 116 10.84 -6.52 10.06
CA TYR A 116 9.81 -7.54 9.85
C TYR A 116 10.16 -8.47 8.69
N GLN A 117 9.69 -9.71 8.77
CA GLN A 117 9.78 -10.69 7.70
C GLN A 117 8.38 -11.14 7.24
N PRO A 118 8.15 -11.28 5.93
CA PRO A 118 6.89 -11.77 5.41
C PRO A 118 6.72 -13.25 5.72
N ILE A 119 5.51 -13.68 6.10
CA ILE A 119 5.19 -15.10 6.29
C ILE A 119 5.20 -15.83 4.93
N SER A 120 4.83 -15.14 3.86
CA SER A 120 4.83 -15.69 2.51
C SER A 120 6.25 -15.70 1.91
N LYS A 121 6.67 -16.87 1.40
CA LYS A 121 7.96 -17.03 0.71
C LYS A 121 8.01 -16.22 -0.59
N GLY A 122 9.21 -15.80 -0.99
CA GLY A 122 9.46 -15.10 -2.26
C GLY A 122 9.09 -13.61 -2.24
N ARG A 123 8.71 -13.07 -1.08
CA ARG A 123 8.61 -11.64 -0.81
C ARG A 123 9.94 -11.16 -0.25
N PHE A 124 10.42 -10.05 -0.78
CA PHE A 124 11.73 -9.52 -0.45
C PHE A 124 11.71 -8.00 -0.23
N ASP A 125 10.52 -7.41 -0.18
CA ASP A 125 10.35 -6.04 0.23
C ASP A 125 10.75 -5.93 1.70
N LYS A 126 11.43 -4.85 2.06
CA LYS A 126 11.91 -4.63 3.43
C LYS A 126 10.85 -3.87 4.19
N LEU A 127 10.37 -4.39 5.31
CA LEU A 127 9.45 -3.69 6.21
C LEU A 127 10.14 -3.39 7.54
N GLU A 128 10.09 -2.13 7.96
CA GLU A 128 10.55 -1.67 9.26
C GLU A 128 9.43 -0.91 9.98
N GLY A 129 9.30 -1.13 11.30
CA GLY A 129 8.48 -0.31 12.19
C GLY A 129 9.37 0.49 13.13
N ILE A 130 9.06 1.77 13.30
CA ILE A 130 9.79 2.69 14.18
C ILE A 130 8.83 3.06 15.31
N PHE A 131 9.17 2.64 16.53
CA PHE A 131 8.34 2.81 17.72
C PHE A 131 9.00 3.79 18.67
N THR A 132 8.32 4.89 18.96
CA THR A 132 8.85 5.98 19.80
C THR A 132 8.40 5.89 21.26
N GLY A 133 7.63 4.86 21.61
CA GLY A 133 6.85 4.78 22.85
C GLY A 133 5.55 5.60 22.82
N ILE A 134 5.32 6.39 21.76
CA ILE A 134 4.10 7.15 21.52
C ILE A 134 3.48 6.66 20.21
N VAL A 135 2.36 5.94 20.30
CA VAL A 135 1.71 5.30 19.14
C VAL A 135 1.47 6.27 17.97
N SER A 136 1.03 7.49 18.25
CA SER A 136 0.76 8.51 17.22
C SER A 136 2.02 9.06 16.52
N GLN A 137 3.21 8.80 17.07
CA GLN A 137 4.50 9.18 16.48
C GLN A 137 5.25 7.97 15.91
N SER A 138 4.75 6.76 16.16
CA SER A 138 5.26 5.54 15.55
C SER A 138 4.80 5.44 14.09
N TYR A 139 5.62 4.82 13.25
CA TYR A 139 5.33 4.70 11.82
C TYR A 139 6.01 3.47 11.22
N TYR A 140 5.55 3.08 10.04
CA TYR A 140 6.16 2.00 9.26
C TYR A 140 6.79 2.52 7.98
N LEU A 141 7.88 1.87 7.58
CA LEU A 141 8.54 2.08 6.30
C LEU A 141 8.59 0.76 5.54
N ILE A 142 8.13 0.76 4.29
CA ILE A 142 8.36 -0.37 3.38
C ILE A 142 9.25 0.09 2.22
N GLU A 143 10.27 -0.68 1.89
CA GLU A 143 11.09 -0.50 0.70
C GLU A 143 10.85 -1.66 -0.26
N GLU A 144 10.33 -1.35 -1.45
CA GLU A 144 10.18 -2.35 -2.50
C GLU A 144 11.54 -2.77 -3.04
N LYS A 145 11.81 -4.08 -3.11
CA LYS A 145 13.13 -4.56 -3.56
C LYS A 145 13.44 -4.18 -5.00
N ARG A 146 12.43 -4.24 -5.88
CA ARG A 146 12.60 -4.05 -7.33
C ARG A 146 12.74 -2.58 -7.69
N SER A 147 11.76 -1.77 -7.28
CA SER A 147 11.68 -0.35 -7.62
C SER A 147 12.58 0.50 -6.72
N ARG A 148 12.83 0.05 -5.47
CA ARG A 148 13.45 0.83 -4.38
C ARG A 148 12.62 2.03 -3.96
N LEU A 149 11.34 2.05 -4.33
CA LEU A 149 10.40 3.00 -3.77
C LEU A 149 10.27 2.73 -2.27
N LYS A 150 10.28 3.81 -1.51
CA LYS A 150 10.07 3.79 -0.06
C LYS A 150 8.72 4.39 0.25
N TYR A 151 7.91 3.66 0.99
CA TYR A 151 6.59 4.12 1.40
C TYR A 151 6.56 4.28 2.90
N ARG A 152 6.00 5.40 3.36
CA ARG A 152 5.83 5.73 4.77
C ARG A 152 4.36 5.61 5.15
N TYR A 153 4.11 4.93 6.26
CA TYR A 153 2.79 4.77 6.83
C TYR A 153 2.76 5.35 8.24
N ASP A 154 2.02 6.44 8.43
CA ASP A 154 1.86 7.09 9.74
C ASP A 154 0.54 6.67 10.40
N HIS A 155 0.50 6.77 11.73
CA HIS A 155 -0.69 6.43 12.52
C HIS A 155 -1.90 7.26 12.12
N ALA A 156 -3.04 6.60 11.95
CA ALA A 156 -4.29 7.20 11.49
C ALA A 156 -5.47 6.94 12.45
N GLY A 157 -5.24 6.23 13.56
CA GLY A 157 -6.27 5.89 14.54
C GLY A 157 -6.31 4.41 14.86
N THR A 158 -7.45 3.98 15.41
CA THR A 158 -7.69 2.60 15.85
C THR A 158 -8.94 2.07 15.15
N ASP A 159 -8.92 0.82 14.69
CA ASP A 159 -10.12 0.17 14.15
C ASP A 159 -11.07 -0.36 15.24
N ALA A 160 -12.22 -0.89 14.84
CA ALA A 160 -13.25 -1.38 15.76
C ALA A 160 -12.76 -2.58 16.60
N GLU A 161 -11.77 -3.32 16.09
CA GLU A 161 -11.15 -4.45 16.74
C GLU A 161 -9.99 -4.04 17.67
N GLY A 162 -9.68 -2.74 17.78
CA GLY A 162 -8.63 -2.22 18.65
C GLY A 162 -7.23 -2.22 18.03
N ASN A 163 -7.08 -2.58 16.76
CA ASN A 163 -5.80 -2.52 16.07
C ASN A 163 -5.47 -1.07 15.70
N GLN A 164 -4.20 -0.72 15.82
CA GLN A 164 -3.68 0.55 15.33
C GLN A 164 -3.63 0.50 13.80
N VAL A 165 -4.17 1.53 13.17
CA VAL A 165 -4.24 1.68 11.72
C VAL A 165 -3.20 2.71 11.28
N TYR A 166 -2.45 2.37 10.24
CA TYR A 166 -1.45 3.25 9.64
C TYR A 166 -1.75 3.43 8.15
N ARG A 167 -1.74 4.67 7.67
CA ARG A 167 -2.09 5.04 6.28
C ARG A 167 -0.86 5.55 5.54
N LEU A 168 -0.82 5.31 4.23
CA LEU A 168 0.25 5.78 3.36
C LEU A 168 0.32 7.31 3.32
N THR A 169 1.38 7.92 3.83
CA THR A 169 1.53 9.38 3.84
C THR A 169 2.60 9.89 2.87
N SER A 170 3.54 9.04 2.47
CA SER A 170 4.60 9.45 1.55
C SER A 170 5.11 8.28 0.72
N ILE A 171 5.47 8.58 -0.53
CA ILE A 171 6.24 7.70 -1.43
C ILE A 171 7.50 8.46 -1.83
N ALA A 172 8.67 7.87 -1.61
CA ALA A 172 9.95 8.43 -1.98
C ALA A 172 10.64 7.55 -3.03
N ASP A 173 11.21 8.18 -4.05
CA ASP A 173 12.06 7.49 -5.03
C ASP A 173 13.50 7.30 -4.53
N ARG A 174 14.35 6.70 -5.37
CA ARG A 174 15.78 6.45 -5.09
C ARG A 174 16.60 7.72 -4.89
N ASN A 175 16.16 8.83 -5.48
CA ASN A 175 16.83 10.12 -5.46
C ASN A 175 16.33 11.00 -4.32
N GLY A 176 15.33 10.53 -3.56
CA GLY A 176 14.73 11.25 -2.43
C GLY A 176 13.62 12.20 -2.83
N ASN A 177 13.16 12.20 -4.09
CA ASN A 177 11.97 12.97 -4.45
C ASN A 177 10.74 12.31 -3.83
N THR A 178 9.85 13.12 -3.25
CA THR A 178 8.71 12.63 -2.49
C THR A 178 7.38 13.07 -3.08
N VAL A 179 6.44 12.13 -3.10
CA VAL A 179 5.01 12.38 -3.24
C VAL A 179 4.41 12.26 -1.84
N VAL A 180 3.72 13.30 -1.39
CA VAL A 180 3.07 13.34 -0.07
C VAL A 180 1.56 13.26 -0.25
N LEU A 181 0.92 12.43 0.57
CA LEU A 181 -0.52 12.20 0.56
C LEU A 181 -1.12 12.81 1.82
N ALA A 182 -2.01 13.78 1.63
CA ALA A 182 -2.79 14.38 2.70
C ALA A 182 -4.20 13.81 2.68
N TYR A 183 -4.71 13.44 3.85
CA TYR A 183 -6.08 12.99 4.04
C TYR A 183 -6.85 14.04 4.84
N ASN A 184 -8.07 14.36 4.43
CA ASN A 184 -8.95 15.14 5.29
C ASN A 184 -9.41 14.28 6.48
N GLY A 185 -9.76 14.93 7.60
CA GLY A 185 -10.10 14.26 8.86
C GLY A 185 -11.35 13.37 8.82
N ASP A 186 -12.15 13.47 7.75
CA ASP A 186 -13.30 12.62 7.43
C ASP A 186 -12.95 11.49 6.43
N ALA A 187 -11.69 11.39 6.03
CA ALA A 187 -11.19 10.53 4.96
C ALA A 187 -11.78 10.83 3.56
N SER A 188 -12.30 12.03 3.31
CA SER A 188 -12.67 12.50 1.97
C SER A 188 -11.56 13.33 1.30
N TRP A 189 -11.66 13.56 -0.02
CA TRP A 189 -10.74 14.44 -0.77
C TRP A 189 -11.34 15.84 -0.92
N PRO A 190 -10.52 16.92 -0.95
CA PRO A 190 -11.03 18.26 -1.26
C PRO A 190 -11.57 18.28 -2.69
N VAL A 191 -12.76 18.88 -2.84
CA VAL A 191 -13.42 19.14 -4.13
C VAL A 191 -12.72 20.29 -4.85
#